data_AF-A0A6V7QS60-F1
#
_entry.id   AF-A0A6V7QS60-F1
#
_cell.length_a   1.000
_cell.length_b   1.000
_cell.length_c   1.000
_cell.angle_alpha   90.00
_cell.angle_beta   90.00
_cell.angle_gamma   90.00
#
_symmetry.space_group_name_H-M   'P 1'
#
loop_
_entity.id
_entity.type
_entity.pdbx_description
1 polymer ?
#
loop_
_entity_poly.entity_id
_entity_poly.type
_entity_poly.pdbx_seq_one_letter_code
_entity_poly.pdbx_strand_id
1 'polypeptide(L)'
;MQCKPLSEQEVRVLCEKAKEVLMEESNVQPVKSPVTICGDIHGQFHDLAELFRIGGKCPDTNYLFMGDYVDRGYYSVETVTLLVALKVRYPQRITILRGNHESRQITQVYGFYDECLRKYGNANVWKIFTDLFDYFPLTALVESEIFCLHGGLSPSIETLDSIRNLDRVQEVPHEGPMCDLLWSDPDDRCGWGFLLVVLDIHLAKIYQNNSIIPTTLNS
;
A
#
# COMPACT_ATOMS: atom_id res chain seq x y z
N MET A 1 -2.25 20.54 -8.14
CA MET A 1 -1.58 19.90 -6.99
C MET A 1 -0.10 20.28 -7.09
N GLN A 2 0.48 20.94 -6.07
CA GLN A 2 1.92 21.20 -6.06
C GLN A 2 2.60 20.01 -5.38
N CYS A 3 3.67 19.48 -5.98
CA CYS A 3 4.45 18.37 -5.41
C CYS A 3 5.39 18.92 -4.33
N LYS A 4 4.86 19.18 -3.14
CA LYS A 4 5.62 19.70 -2.00
C LYS A 4 5.26 18.90 -0.74
N PRO A 5 6.25 18.44 0.04
CA PRO A 5 6.00 17.78 1.31
C PRO A 5 5.45 18.77 2.34
N LEU A 6 4.61 18.28 3.25
CA LEU A 6 4.20 19.02 4.45
C LEU A 6 5.34 19.05 5.46
N SER A 7 5.25 19.91 6.48
CA SER A 7 6.16 19.85 7.63
C SER A 7 5.91 18.60 8.49
N GLU A 8 6.90 18.16 9.27
CA GLU A 8 6.77 17.01 10.19
C GLU A 8 5.56 17.17 11.14
N GLN A 9 5.31 18.39 11.64
CA GLN A 9 4.19 18.68 12.54
C GLN A 9 2.84 18.54 11.83
N GLU A 10 2.74 19.00 10.57
CA GLU A 10 1.52 18.84 9.77
C GLU A 10 1.25 17.37 9.42
N VAL A 11 2.30 16.60 9.07
CA VAL A 11 2.19 15.16 8.85
C VAL A 11 1.68 14.46 10.11
N ARG A 12 2.22 14.81 11.28
CA ARG A 12 1.77 14.25 12.55
C ARG A 12 0.29 14.50 12.79
N VAL A 13 -0.16 15.76 12.67
CA VAL A 13 -1.57 16.12 12.86
C VAL A 13 -2.47 15.42 11.85
N LEU A 14 -2.03 15.31 10.60
CA LEU A 14 -2.78 14.60 9.56
C LEU A 14 -2.94 13.11 9.89
N CYS A 15 -1.85 12.45 10.29
CA CYS A 15 -1.87 11.00 10.58
C CYS A 15 -2.70 10.68 11.82
N GLU A 16 -2.67 11.51 12.87
CA GLU A 16 -3.54 11.31 14.04
C GLU A 16 -5.02 11.40 13.67
N LYS A 17 -5.41 12.38 12.85
CA LYS A 17 -6.79 12.46 12.32
C LYS A 17 -7.15 11.29 11.41
N ALA A 18 -6.17 10.81 10.64
CA ALA A 18 -6.39 9.65 9.77
C ALA A 18 -6.62 8.37 10.59
N LYS A 19 -5.89 8.18 11.70
CA LYS A 19 -6.13 7.06 12.62
C LYS A 19 -7.56 7.09 13.16
N GLU A 20 -8.06 8.25 13.59
CA GLU A 20 -9.45 8.40 14.05
C GLU A 20 -10.48 7.93 13.00
N VAL A 21 -10.26 8.25 11.73
CA VAL A 21 -11.13 7.82 10.63
C VAL A 21 -10.98 6.32 10.35
N LEU A 22 -9.74 5.84 10.24
CA LEU A 22 -9.43 4.48 9.80
C LEU A 22 -9.70 3.43 10.88
N MET A 23 -9.69 3.79 12.17
CA MET A 23 -10.08 2.89 13.26
C MET A 23 -11.54 2.42 13.15
N GLU A 24 -12.42 3.28 12.64
CA GLU A 24 -13.85 2.98 12.47
C GLU A 24 -14.14 2.13 11.22
N GLU A 25 -13.14 1.90 10.35
CA GLU A 25 -13.30 1.14 9.12
C GLU A 25 -13.14 -0.37 9.35
N SER A 26 -13.87 -1.17 8.56
CA SER A 26 -13.80 -2.63 8.67
C SER A 26 -12.61 -3.18 7.87
N ASN A 27 -12.07 -4.34 8.24
CA ASN A 27 -11.10 -5.05 7.39
C ASN A 27 -11.68 -5.43 6.02
N VAL A 28 -13.01 -5.54 5.93
CA VAL A 28 -13.75 -5.69 4.67
C VAL A 28 -14.61 -4.44 4.49
N GLN A 29 -14.01 -3.39 3.95
CA GLN A 29 -14.65 -2.08 3.85
C GLN A 29 -15.74 -2.09 2.77
N PRO A 30 -17.02 -1.82 3.11
CA PRO A 30 -18.08 -1.73 2.10
C PRO A 30 -17.89 -0.46 1.26
N VAL A 31 -18.00 -0.58 -0.07
CA VAL A 31 -17.86 0.53 -1.01
C VAL A 31 -19.03 0.53 -1.98
N LYS A 32 -19.61 1.72 -2.24
CA LYS A 32 -20.72 1.89 -3.18
C LYS A 32 -20.22 2.35 -4.54
N SER A 33 -20.89 1.90 -5.59
CA SER A 33 -20.75 2.39 -6.95
C SER A 33 -21.47 3.74 -7.13
N PRO A 34 -21.07 4.56 -8.12
CA PRO A 34 -19.89 4.39 -8.99
C PRO A 34 -18.59 4.65 -8.22
N VAL A 35 -17.55 3.87 -8.50
CA VAL A 35 -16.20 4.00 -7.91
C VAL A 35 -15.12 3.72 -8.95
N THR A 36 -14.04 4.49 -8.92
CA THR A 36 -12.83 4.23 -9.70
C THR A 36 -11.85 3.43 -8.85
N ILE A 37 -11.50 2.22 -9.31
CA ILE A 37 -10.55 1.34 -8.63
C ILE A 37 -9.16 1.58 -9.19
N CYS A 38 -8.17 1.71 -8.31
CA CYS A 38 -6.79 2.05 -8.64
C CYS A 38 -5.84 1.05 -7.97
N GLY A 39 -4.86 0.56 -8.72
CA GLY A 39 -3.77 -0.27 -8.20
C GLY A 39 -2.58 0.57 -7.73
N ASP A 40 -1.40 -0.04 -7.82
CA ASP A 40 -0.14 0.49 -7.29
C ASP A 40 0.23 1.86 -7.84
N ILE A 41 0.82 2.69 -6.98
CA ILE A 41 1.27 4.05 -7.30
C ILE A 41 2.79 4.19 -7.11
N HIS A 42 3.39 3.53 -6.11
CA HIS A 42 4.84 3.49 -5.86
C HIS A 42 5.54 4.86 -5.96
N GLY A 43 5.02 5.86 -5.24
CA GLY A 43 5.64 7.19 -5.20
C GLY A 43 5.66 7.94 -6.55
N GLN A 44 4.88 7.51 -7.55
CA GLN A 44 4.74 8.18 -8.84
C GLN A 44 3.71 9.32 -8.77
N PHE A 45 4.04 10.39 -8.02
CA PHE A 45 3.11 11.49 -7.74
C PHE A 45 2.53 12.16 -9.00
N HIS A 46 3.32 12.29 -10.06
CA HIS A 46 2.87 12.90 -11.31
C HIS A 46 1.85 12.03 -12.04
N ASP A 47 2.01 10.71 -12.00
CA ASP A 47 1.07 9.75 -12.56
C ASP A 47 -0.21 9.69 -11.71
N LEU A 48 -0.10 9.82 -10.38
CA LEU A 48 -1.27 9.99 -9.52
C LEU A 48 -2.06 11.29 -9.85
N ALA A 49 -1.36 12.38 -10.11
CA ALA A 49 -2.02 13.63 -10.51
C ALA A 49 -2.74 13.48 -11.87
N GLU A 50 -2.16 12.70 -12.78
CA GLU A 50 -2.77 12.36 -14.07
C GLU A 50 -3.98 11.44 -13.91
N LEU A 51 -3.92 10.46 -13.00
CA LEU A 51 -5.03 9.60 -12.64
C LEU A 51 -6.25 10.41 -12.18
N PHE A 52 -6.06 11.42 -11.33
CA PHE A 52 -7.14 12.34 -10.94
C PHE A 52 -7.58 13.27 -12.08
N ARG A 53 -6.73 13.55 -13.06
CA ARG A 53 -7.11 14.33 -14.25
C ARG A 53 -8.03 13.53 -15.17
N ILE A 54 -7.79 12.23 -15.31
CA ILE A 54 -8.55 11.33 -16.17
C ILE A 54 -9.82 10.82 -15.48
N GLY A 55 -9.72 10.31 -14.25
CA GLY A 55 -10.85 9.74 -13.50
C GLY A 55 -11.78 10.79 -12.88
N GLY A 56 -11.35 12.05 -12.82
CA GLY A 56 -12.08 13.14 -12.17
C GLY A 56 -11.56 13.45 -10.77
N LYS A 57 -11.87 14.64 -10.26
CA LYS A 57 -11.34 15.07 -8.96
C LYS A 57 -12.19 14.50 -7.82
N CYS A 58 -11.54 14.06 -6.75
CA CYS A 58 -12.22 13.86 -5.46
C CYS A 58 -12.66 15.25 -4.92
N PRO A 59 -13.92 15.44 -4.48
CA PRO A 59 -14.93 14.42 -4.13
C PRO A 59 -15.99 14.11 -5.20
N ASP A 60 -15.88 14.67 -6.41
CA ASP A 60 -16.88 14.47 -7.47
C ASP A 60 -16.91 13.02 -7.95
N THR A 61 -15.73 12.39 -8.03
CA THR A 61 -15.56 10.94 -8.29
C THR A 61 -15.19 10.20 -7.00
N ASN A 62 -15.78 9.03 -6.78
CA ASN A 62 -15.38 8.13 -5.67
C ASN A 62 -14.19 7.25 -6.08
N TYR A 63 -13.29 6.97 -5.15
CA TYR A 63 -12.06 6.22 -5.38
C TYR A 63 -11.86 5.06 -4.40
N LEU A 64 -11.30 3.97 -4.89
CA LEU A 64 -10.79 2.85 -4.11
C LEU A 64 -9.36 2.58 -4.58
N PHE A 65 -8.38 2.79 -3.70
CA PHE A 65 -7.00 2.43 -3.97
C PHE A 65 -6.63 1.13 -3.25
N MET A 66 -5.95 0.23 -3.95
CA MET A 66 -5.67 -1.14 -3.48
C MET A 66 -4.30 -1.29 -2.81
N GLY A 67 -3.65 -0.21 -2.35
CA GLY A 67 -2.35 -0.27 -1.69
C GLY A 67 -1.19 0.21 -2.55
N ASP A 68 0.03 0.04 -2.03
CA ASP A 68 1.31 0.32 -2.69
C ASP A 68 1.46 1.77 -3.14
N TYR A 69 1.37 2.66 -2.15
CA TYR A 69 1.53 4.09 -2.32
C TYR A 69 2.98 4.54 -2.29
N VAL A 70 3.82 3.80 -1.57
CA VAL A 70 5.20 4.15 -1.23
C VAL A 70 6.21 3.23 -1.92
N ASP A 71 7.49 3.56 -1.72
CA ASP A 71 8.67 2.90 -2.28
C ASP A 71 8.81 3.00 -3.81
N ARG A 72 10.00 2.64 -4.32
CA ARG A 72 10.44 2.64 -5.73
C ARG A 72 10.50 4.03 -6.40
N GLY A 73 9.48 4.88 -6.23
CA GLY A 73 9.45 6.26 -6.73
C GLY A 73 10.11 7.27 -5.79
N TYR A 74 10.31 8.49 -6.29
CA TYR A 74 10.99 9.57 -5.56
C TYR A 74 10.05 10.48 -4.73
N TYR A 75 8.75 10.27 -4.86
CA TYR A 75 7.70 11.14 -4.29
C TYR A 75 6.68 10.35 -3.45
N SER A 76 7.12 9.29 -2.77
CA SER A 76 6.28 8.48 -1.89
C SER A 76 5.66 9.32 -0.78
N VAL A 77 6.43 10.25 -0.18
CA VAL A 77 5.96 11.16 0.87
C VAL A 77 4.79 12.00 0.37
N GLU A 78 4.90 12.64 -0.79
CA GLU A 78 3.84 13.48 -1.35
C GLU A 78 2.63 12.64 -1.76
N THR A 79 2.85 11.46 -2.35
CA THR A 79 1.80 10.52 -2.75
C THR A 79 0.96 10.09 -1.56
N VAL A 80 1.58 9.52 -0.52
CA VAL A 80 0.84 9.02 0.65
C VAL A 80 0.20 10.16 1.44
N THR A 81 0.89 11.30 1.55
CA THR A 81 0.34 12.50 2.22
C THR A 81 -0.93 12.98 1.52
N LEU A 82 -0.94 13.02 0.18
CA LEU A 82 -2.11 13.44 -0.60
C LEU A 82 -3.30 12.48 -0.39
N LEU A 83 -3.07 11.18 -0.48
CA LEU A 83 -4.12 10.17 -0.32
C LEU A 83 -4.71 10.18 1.09
N VAL A 84 -3.87 10.26 2.12
CA VAL A 84 -4.31 10.38 3.52
C VAL A 84 -5.06 11.70 3.76
N ALA A 85 -4.60 12.81 3.19
CA ALA A 85 -5.30 14.09 3.29
C ALA A 85 -6.69 14.04 2.64
N LEU A 86 -6.81 13.41 1.47
CA LEU A 86 -8.10 13.17 0.82
C LEU A 86 -8.99 12.25 1.66
N LYS A 87 -8.43 11.20 2.27
CA LYS A 87 -9.15 10.31 3.18
C LYS A 87 -9.73 11.04 4.38
N VAL A 88 -8.92 11.84 5.06
CA VAL A 88 -9.38 12.65 6.20
C VAL A 88 -10.44 13.68 5.75
N ARG A 89 -10.25 14.29 4.58
CA ARG A 89 -11.16 15.35 4.09
C ARG A 89 -12.49 14.81 3.57
N TYR A 90 -12.48 13.63 2.95
CA TYR A 90 -13.61 13.00 2.27
C TYR A 90 -13.70 11.50 2.58
N PRO A 91 -13.91 11.12 3.86
CA PRO A 91 -13.80 9.73 4.31
C PRO A 91 -14.74 8.75 3.59
N GLN A 92 -15.89 9.26 3.13
CA GLN A 92 -16.91 8.47 2.42
C GLN A 92 -16.72 8.46 0.89
N ARG A 93 -15.70 9.14 0.36
CA ARG A 93 -15.45 9.29 -1.09
C ARG A 93 -14.19 8.57 -1.55
N ILE A 94 -13.25 8.30 -0.63
CA ILE A 94 -12.02 7.61 -0.94
C ILE A 94 -11.76 6.51 0.08
N THR A 95 -11.53 5.31 -0.42
CA THR A 95 -11.08 4.15 0.34
C THR A 95 -9.62 3.90 -0.02
N ILE A 96 -8.77 3.72 0.99
CA ILE A 96 -7.35 3.38 0.83
C ILE A 96 -7.13 2.05 1.56
N LEU A 97 -6.73 1.02 0.82
CA LEU A 97 -6.38 -0.28 1.37
C LEU A 97 -4.88 -0.35 1.69
N ARG A 98 -4.49 -1.31 2.52
CA ARG A 98 -3.09 -1.61 2.80
C ARG A 98 -2.51 -2.46 1.66
N GLY A 99 -1.37 -2.05 1.11
CA GLY A 99 -0.53 -2.89 0.26
C GLY A 99 0.60 -3.54 1.06
N ASN A 100 1.40 -4.38 0.41
CA ASN A 100 2.55 -5.00 1.07
C ASN A 100 3.70 -4.00 1.31
N HIS A 101 3.78 -2.93 0.53
CA HIS A 101 4.76 -1.85 0.74
C HIS A 101 4.40 -0.93 1.92
N GLU A 102 3.17 -0.97 2.44
CA GLU A 102 2.79 -0.28 3.68
C GLU A 102 3.21 -1.06 4.95
N SER A 103 4.49 -1.47 4.97
CA SER A 103 5.17 -2.26 6.01
C SER A 103 6.49 -1.60 6.42
N ARG A 104 6.85 -1.68 7.71
CA ARG A 104 8.14 -1.18 8.23
C ARG A 104 9.32 -1.92 7.60
N GLN A 105 9.20 -3.22 7.38
CA GLN A 105 10.30 -4.04 6.86
C GLN A 105 10.59 -3.73 5.39
N ILE A 106 9.54 -3.56 4.59
CA ILE A 106 9.65 -3.26 3.15
C ILE A 106 10.16 -1.84 2.94
N THR A 107 9.56 -0.85 3.61
CA THR A 107 9.94 0.57 3.46
C THR A 107 11.37 0.89 3.86
N GLN A 108 12.00 0.08 4.72
CA GLN A 108 13.41 0.20 5.08
C GLN A 108 14.37 -0.19 3.95
N VAL A 109 13.94 -1.06 3.04
CA VAL A 109 14.78 -1.61 1.98
C VAL A 109 14.49 -0.96 0.63
N TYR A 110 13.23 -0.58 0.38
CA TYR A 110 12.76 -0.20 -0.95
C TYR A 110 12.59 1.33 -1.17
N GLY A 111 13.00 2.14 -0.19
CA GLY A 111 13.36 3.55 -0.40
C GLY A 111 12.55 4.57 0.39
N PHE A 112 11.37 4.24 0.94
CA PHE A 112 10.55 5.21 1.66
C PHE A 112 11.21 5.71 2.94
N TYR A 113 11.94 4.85 3.65
CA TYR A 113 12.74 5.24 4.82
C TYR A 113 13.79 6.30 4.44
N ASP A 114 14.58 6.04 3.40
CA ASP A 114 15.63 6.94 2.92
C ASP A 114 15.04 8.24 2.37
N GLU A 115 13.87 8.17 1.70
CA GLU A 115 13.15 9.35 1.24
C GLU A 115 12.75 10.27 2.40
N CYS A 116 12.18 9.69 3.47
CA CYS A 116 11.82 10.44 4.68
C CYS A 116 13.06 11.06 5.34
N LEU A 117 14.12 10.28 5.50
CA LEU A 117 15.37 10.76 6.09
C LEU A 117 15.96 11.93 5.30
N ARG A 118 15.97 11.84 3.97
CA ARG A 118 16.46 12.91 3.08
C ARG A 118 15.60 14.16 3.11
N LYS A 119 14.27 14.04 3.16
CA LYS A 119 13.34 15.19 3.11
C LYS A 119 13.20 15.91 4.46
N TYR A 120 13.32 15.19 5.57
CA TYR A 120 13.04 15.73 6.91
C TYR A 120 14.27 15.76 7.83
N GLY A 121 15.39 15.15 7.43
CA GLY A 121 16.63 15.09 8.21
C GLY A 121 16.59 14.11 9.40
N ASN A 122 15.47 13.40 9.60
CA ASN A 122 15.28 12.42 10.67
C ASN A 122 14.23 11.36 10.24
N ALA A 123 14.07 10.31 11.04
CA ALA A 123 13.16 9.18 10.75
C ALA A 123 11.74 9.34 11.35
N ASN A 124 11.39 10.48 11.94
CA ASN A 124 10.10 10.67 12.63
C ASN A 124 8.92 10.53 11.66
N VAL A 125 9.02 11.14 10.47
CA VAL A 125 7.95 11.08 9.47
C VAL A 125 7.72 9.65 8.98
N TRP A 126 8.80 8.89 8.74
CA TRP A 126 8.70 7.47 8.41
C TRP A 126 7.94 6.71 9.51
N LYS A 127 8.35 6.89 10.78
CA LYS A 127 7.69 6.24 11.92
C LYS A 127 6.19 6.60 11.99
N ILE A 128 5.85 7.87 11.84
CA ILE A 128 4.47 8.36 11.87
C ILE A 128 3.62 7.68 10.79
N PHE A 129 4.13 7.58 9.56
CA PHE A 129 3.40 6.91 8.47
C PHE A 129 3.31 5.41 8.69
N THR A 130 4.38 4.73 9.11
CA THR A 130 4.32 3.29 9.37
C THR A 130 3.38 2.95 10.53
N ASP A 131 3.27 3.81 11.55
CA ASP A 131 2.30 3.65 12.62
C ASP A 131 0.86 3.90 12.13
N LEU A 132 0.67 4.71 11.08
CA LEU A 132 -0.63 4.91 10.44
C LEU A 132 -1.01 3.73 9.54
N PHE A 133 -0.05 3.11 8.84
CA PHE A 133 -0.28 1.99 7.93
C PHE A 133 -0.93 0.79 8.62
N ASP A 134 -0.67 0.58 9.90
CA ASP A 134 -1.30 -0.47 10.70
C ASP A 134 -2.83 -0.34 10.78
N TYR A 135 -3.37 0.86 10.54
CA TYR A 135 -4.81 1.11 10.59
C TYR A 135 -5.50 0.92 9.25
N PHE A 136 -4.75 0.75 8.15
CA PHE A 136 -5.33 0.65 6.80
C PHE A 136 -6.16 -0.63 6.66
N PRO A 137 -7.41 -0.55 6.18
CA PRO A 137 -8.21 -1.73 5.85
C PRO A 137 -7.47 -2.69 4.91
N LEU A 138 -7.64 -3.98 5.13
CA LEU A 138 -6.98 -5.01 4.32
C LEU A 138 -7.69 -5.21 2.97
N THR A 139 -9.02 -5.10 2.95
CA THR A 139 -9.85 -5.45 1.79
C THR A 139 -11.07 -4.53 1.69
N ALA A 140 -11.70 -4.52 0.52
CA ALA A 140 -12.96 -3.84 0.27
C ALA A 140 -13.94 -4.74 -0.50
N LEU A 141 -15.23 -4.45 -0.36
CA LEU A 141 -16.30 -5.12 -1.07
C LEU A 141 -17.20 -4.08 -1.76
N VAL A 142 -17.09 -3.98 -3.08
CA VAL A 142 -17.86 -3.04 -3.89
C VAL A 142 -19.21 -3.66 -4.26
N GLU A 143 -20.30 -2.96 -3.94
CA GLU A 143 -21.69 -3.39 -4.21
C GLU A 143 -22.05 -4.80 -3.71
N SER A 144 -21.34 -5.31 -2.70
CA SER A 144 -21.47 -6.70 -2.21
C SER A 144 -21.10 -7.78 -3.25
N GLU A 145 -20.45 -7.41 -4.36
CA GLU A 145 -20.18 -8.30 -5.48
C GLU A 145 -18.69 -8.38 -5.83
N ILE A 146 -17.99 -7.24 -5.90
CA ILE A 146 -16.59 -7.20 -6.33
C ILE A 146 -15.69 -7.09 -5.09
N PHE A 147 -14.93 -8.15 -4.83
CA PHE A 147 -13.97 -8.21 -3.74
C PHE A 147 -12.62 -7.65 -4.19
N CYS A 148 -12.13 -6.62 -3.48
CA CYS A 148 -10.89 -5.91 -3.80
C CYS A 148 -9.89 -6.08 -2.65
N LEU A 149 -8.66 -6.41 -2.99
CA LEU A 149 -7.52 -6.58 -2.09
C LEU A 149 -6.24 -6.32 -2.88
N HIS A 150 -5.14 -6.14 -2.18
CA HIS A 150 -3.85 -5.84 -2.80
C HIS A 150 -3.24 -7.08 -3.49
N GLY A 151 -3.03 -8.16 -2.73
CA GLY A 151 -2.48 -9.41 -3.23
C GLY A 151 -3.58 -10.37 -3.67
N GLY A 152 -3.82 -11.39 -2.86
CA GLY A 152 -4.65 -12.53 -3.27
C GLY A 152 -5.29 -13.28 -2.13
N LEU A 153 -5.89 -14.42 -2.45
CA LEU A 153 -6.62 -15.22 -1.47
C LEU A 153 -5.65 -15.94 -0.52
N SER A 154 -6.14 -16.29 0.67
CA SER A 154 -5.41 -17.11 1.65
C SER A 154 -6.03 -18.50 1.76
N PRO A 155 -5.23 -19.58 1.85
CA PRO A 155 -5.76 -20.91 2.20
C PRO A 155 -6.38 -20.97 3.61
N SER A 156 -6.05 -20.00 4.46
CA SER A 156 -6.55 -19.90 5.83
C SER A 156 -7.87 -19.11 5.94
N ILE A 157 -8.39 -18.58 4.83
CA ILE A 157 -9.57 -17.71 4.78
C ILE A 157 -10.62 -18.32 3.85
N GLU A 158 -11.70 -18.81 4.45
CA GLU A 158 -12.83 -19.39 3.70
C GLU A 158 -13.98 -18.39 3.52
N THR A 159 -14.09 -17.38 4.40
CA THR A 159 -15.22 -16.44 4.43
C THR A 159 -14.78 -15.00 4.66
N LEU A 160 -15.60 -14.05 4.23
CA LEU A 160 -15.38 -12.62 4.51
C LEU A 160 -15.41 -12.31 6.02
N ASP A 161 -16.16 -13.08 6.81
CA ASP A 161 -16.20 -12.91 8.27
C ASP A 161 -14.86 -13.26 8.92
N SER A 162 -14.13 -14.24 8.37
CA SER A 162 -12.76 -14.54 8.80
C SER A 162 -11.84 -13.32 8.64
N ILE A 163 -11.99 -12.57 7.54
CA ILE A 163 -11.22 -11.34 7.29
C ILE A 163 -11.62 -10.22 8.25
N ARG A 164 -12.94 -10.04 8.50
CA ARG A 164 -13.47 -9.03 9.42
C ARG A 164 -12.91 -9.16 10.85
N ASN A 165 -12.58 -10.39 11.26
CA ASN A 165 -12.09 -10.70 12.61
C ASN A 165 -10.55 -10.66 12.75
N LEU A 166 -9.80 -10.41 11.67
CA LEU A 166 -8.34 -10.26 11.77
C LEU A 166 -7.97 -9.03 12.60
N ASP A 167 -6.97 -9.16 13.47
CA ASP A 167 -6.35 -8.00 14.10
C ASP A 167 -5.40 -7.34 13.11
N ARG A 168 -5.83 -6.25 12.45
CA ARG A 168 -5.01 -5.57 11.45
C ARG A 168 -3.99 -4.60 12.04
N VAL A 169 -4.16 -4.16 13.30
CA VAL A 169 -3.40 -3.05 13.91
C VAL A 169 -2.07 -3.56 14.44
N GLN A 170 -1.25 -4.03 13.51
CA GLN A 170 0.07 -4.57 13.74
C GLN A 170 0.90 -4.48 12.45
N GLU A 171 2.21 -4.66 12.59
CA GLU A 171 3.09 -4.89 11.44
C GLU A 171 2.64 -6.15 10.68
N VAL A 172 2.76 -6.14 9.35
CA VAL A 172 2.42 -7.30 8.51
C VAL A 172 3.27 -8.50 8.94
N PRO A 173 2.65 -9.62 9.37
CA PRO A 173 3.39 -10.83 9.73
C PRO A 173 4.11 -11.45 8.52
N HIS A 174 5.13 -12.26 8.77
CA HIS A 174 5.84 -12.99 7.71
C HIS A 174 5.02 -14.14 7.09
N GLU A 175 3.98 -14.61 7.77
CA GLU A 175 3.12 -15.71 7.35
C GLU A 175 1.69 -15.54 7.90
N GLY A 176 0.76 -16.30 7.34
CA GLY A 176 -0.63 -16.34 7.80
C GLY A 176 -1.56 -15.41 7.02
N PRO A 177 -2.85 -15.35 7.41
CA PRO A 177 -3.91 -14.80 6.57
C PRO A 177 -3.71 -13.34 6.17
N MET A 178 -3.17 -12.50 7.06
CA MET A 178 -2.88 -11.09 6.73
C MET A 178 -1.72 -10.96 5.74
N CYS A 179 -0.69 -11.82 5.85
CA CYS A 179 0.41 -11.87 4.90
C CYS A 179 -0.12 -12.28 3.51
N ASP A 180 -0.88 -13.37 3.46
CA ASP A 180 -1.42 -13.91 2.21
C ASP A 180 -2.28 -12.89 1.44
N LEU A 181 -3.16 -12.15 2.15
CA LEU A 181 -4.00 -11.10 1.57
C LEU A 181 -3.21 -9.98 0.88
N LEU A 182 -1.97 -9.75 1.30
CA LEU A 182 -1.09 -8.70 0.79
C LEU A 182 -0.02 -9.22 -0.18
N TRP A 183 0.26 -10.53 -0.21
CA TRP A 183 1.40 -11.08 -0.95
C TRP A 183 1.06 -12.19 -1.95
N SER A 184 -0.14 -12.74 -1.92
CA SER A 184 -0.49 -13.87 -2.78
C SER A 184 -0.75 -13.43 -4.22
N ASP A 185 -0.14 -14.13 -5.18
CA ASP A 185 -0.34 -13.93 -6.60
C ASP A 185 -1.24 -15.02 -7.22
N PRO A 186 -2.01 -14.70 -8.28
CA PRO A 186 -2.71 -15.72 -9.05
C PRO A 186 -1.73 -16.60 -9.84
N ASP A 187 -2.10 -17.87 -10.03
CA ASP A 187 -1.34 -18.86 -10.82
C ASP A 187 -2.31 -19.60 -11.76
N ASP A 188 -1.83 -20.01 -12.92
CA ASP A 188 -2.60 -20.82 -13.89
C ASP A 188 -2.87 -22.24 -13.38
N ARG A 189 -2.13 -22.68 -12.35
CA ARG A 189 -2.29 -23.99 -11.72
C ARG A 189 -3.50 -24.00 -10.77
N CYS A 190 -4.23 -25.13 -10.77
CA CYS A 190 -5.31 -25.35 -9.81
C CYS A 190 -4.74 -25.75 -8.44
N GLY A 191 -5.19 -25.08 -7.37
CA GLY A 191 -4.77 -25.33 -5.98
C GLY A 191 -3.72 -24.33 -5.47
N TRP A 192 -3.20 -24.56 -4.27
CA TRP A 192 -2.25 -23.65 -3.62
C TRP A 192 -0.81 -24.01 -3.95
N GLY A 193 -0.04 -23.05 -4.46
CA GLY A 193 1.41 -23.14 -4.57
C GLY A 193 2.09 -22.70 -3.28
N PHE A 194 3.22 -23.31 -2.93
CA PHE A 194 4.11 -22.73 -1.92
C PHE A 194 4.89 -21.58 -2.55
N LEU A 195 4.40 -20.35 -2.42
CA LEU A 195 5.27 -19.20 -2.58
C LEU A 195 6.00 -19.04 -1.24
N LEU A 196 7.28 -19.39 -1.20
CA LEU A 196 8.14 -19.01 -0.08
C LEU A 196 8.20 -17.47 -0.09
N VAL A 197 7.38 -16.83 0.76
CA VAL A 197 7.35 -15.37 1.03
C VAL A 197 8.75 -14.82 1.39
N VAL A 198 9.73 -15.69 1.62
CA VAL A 198 11.13 -15.38 1.96
C VAL A 198 12.03 -15.11 0.73
N LEU A 199 11.61 -15.42 -0.50
CA LEU A 199 12.54 -15.40 -1.64
C LEU A 199 12.84 -14.01 -2.22
N ASP A 200 11.98 -13.00 -2.07
CA ASP A 200 12.25 -11.67 -2.66
C ASP A 200 13.34 -10.88 -1.93
N ILE A 201 13.49 -11.04 -0.61
CA ILE A 201 14.54 -10.33 0.14
C ILE A 201 15.93 -10.91 -0.15
N HIS A 202 16.03 -12.21 -0.44
CA HIS A 202 17.32 -12.85 -0.75
C HIS A 202 17.70 -12.75 -2.24
N LEU A 203 16.73 -12.82 -3.16
CA LEU A 203 16.99 -12.70 -4.60
C LEU A 203 17.41 -11.28 -5.01
N ALA A 204 16.87 -10.24 -4.37
CA ALA A 204 17.32 -8.86 -4.61
C ALA A 204 18.80 -8.63 -4.27
N LYS A 205 19.33 -9.30 -3.23
CA LYS A 205 20.75 -9.27 -2.88
C LYS A 205 21.64 -10.09 -3.81
N ILE A 206 21.13 -11.19 -4.38
CA ILE A 206 21.89 -12.03 -5.31
C ILE A 206 22.04 -11.34 -6.68
N TYR A 207 21.02 -10.60 -7.14
CA TYR A 207 21.09 -9.90 -8.42
C TYR A 207 21.98 -8.65 -8.41
N GLN A 208 22.15 -7.96 -7.28
CA GLN A 208 23.08 -6.82 -7.18
C GLN A 208 24.56 -7.23 -7.09
N ASN A 209 24.87 -8.47 -6.68
CA ASN A 209 26.25 -8.93 -6.50
C ASN A 209 26.83 -9.74 -7.68
N ASN A 210 26.03 -10.08 -8.70
CA ASN A 210 26.49 -10.87 -9.84
C ASN A 210 26.51 -10.09 -11.16
N SER A 211 27.07 -8.88 -11.15
CA SER A 211 27.63 -8.28 -12.37
C SER A 211 28.94 -8.99 -12.73
N ILE A 212 28.87 -10.21 -13.25
CA ILE A 212 29.98 -10.84 -13.97
C ILE A 212 29.66 -10.75 -15.46
N ILE A 213 30.45 -9.90 -16.11
CA ILE A 213 30.54 -9.64 -17.54
C ILE A 213 30.63 -10.97 -18.31
N PRO A 214 29.77 -11.26 -19.31
CA PRO A 214 30.02 -12.37 -20.22
C PRO A 214 31.03 -11.93 -21.26
N THR A 215 32.31 -12.29 -21.07
CA THR A 215 33.27 -12.39 -22.17
C THR A 215 33.16 -13.78 -22.78
N THR A 216 32.55 -13.91 -23.96
CA THR A 216 32.97 -14.85 -25.00
C THR A 216 32.26 -14.57 -26.32
N LEU A 217 32.94 -13.85 -27.21
CA LEU A 217 32.75 -13.92 -28.66
C LEU A 217 34.12 -13.73 -29.31
N ASN A 218 34.79 -14.83 -29.68
CA ASN A 218 35.34 -15.09 -31.02
C ASN A 218 36.37 -16.23 -31.04
N SER A 219 36.27 -16.99 -32.14
CA SER A 219 37.10 -18.08 -32.69
C SER A 219 37.20 -19.38 -31.91
#